data_AF-W1F7I6-F1
#
_entry.id   AF-W1F7I6-F1
#
_cell.length_a   1.000
_cell.length_b   1.000
_cell.length_c   1.000
_cell.angle_alpha   90.00
_cell.angle_beta   90.00
_cell.angle_gamma   90.00
#
_symmetry.space_group_name_H-M   'P 1'
#
loop_
_entity.id
_entity.type
_entity.pdbx_description
1 polymer ?
#
loop_
_entity_poly.entity_id
_entity_poly.type
_entity_poly.pdbx_seq_one_letter_code
_entity_poly.pdbx_strand_id
1 'polypeptide(L)'
;MKILVWIHAAAHCELCETNLTHDFRIGTPMKWGEVAHILPASPKGPRGNTGHSEEEAQTRTNDSENLMLLCPECHNRIDRDGDNYPKDDLSGLHSSCLTRIRLAASTPREERAIPVIVQGQHHQTLVAIPAQPLLTAMSAEGLTAQGHPITGKR
;
A
#
# COMPACT_ATOMS: atom_id res chain seq x y z
N MET A 1 7.46 1.51 19.14
CA MET A 1 6.76 2.05 17.95
C MET A 1 7.30 1.51 16.63
N LYS A 2 8.60 1.62 16.32
CA LYS A 2 9.17 1.13 15.04
C LYS A 2 8.85 -0.32 14.66
N ILE A 3 8.79 -1.23 15.64
CA ILE A 3 8.41 -2.64 15.39
C ILE A 3 6.96 -2.77 14.92
N LEU A 4 6.04 -1.96 15.45
CA LEU A 4 4.63 -1.98 15.06
C LEU A 4 4.44 -1.54 13.63
N VAL A 5 5.16 -0.49 13.20
CA VAL A 5 5.16 -0.03 11.79
C VAL A 5 5.58 -1.16 10.86
N TRP A 6 6.67 -1.87 11.20
CA TRP A 6 7.14 -3.03 10.44
C TRP A 6 6.10 -4.16 10.33
N ILE A 7 5.44 -4.48 11.45
CA ILE A 7 4.43 -5.53 11.52
C ILE A 7 3.19 -5.13 10.71
N HIS A 8 2.70 -3.90 10.89
CA HIS A 8 1.50 -3.41 10.22
C HIS A 8 1.68 -3.32 8.71
N ALA A 9 2.86 -2.91 8.24
CA ALA A 9 3.19 -2.87 6.82
C ALA A 9 3.59 -4.24 6.24
N ALA A 10 3.50 -5.33 7.02
CA ALA A 10 3.89 -6.68 6.62
C ALA A 10 5.29 -6.74 5.97
N ALA A 11 6.20 -5.89 6.43
CA ALA A 11 7.54 -5.71 5.85
C ALA A 11 7.57 -5.35 4.34
N HIS A 12 6.54 -4.71 3.80
CA HIS A 12 6.51 -4.19 2.42
C HIS A 12 6.61 -2.67 2.43
N CYS A 13 7.27 -2.10 1.41
CA CYS A 13 7.27 -0.67 1.20
C CYS A 13 5.84 -0.19 0.90
N GLU A 14 5.36 0.81 1.65
CA GLU A 14 3.99 1.31 1.48
C GLU A 14 3.79 2.11 0.19
N LEU A 15 4.88 2.51 -0.48
CA LEU A 15 4.86 3.27 -1.74
C LEU A 15 5.03 2.40 -2.99
N CYS A 16 5.90 1.39 -2.94
CA CYS A 16 6.26 0.59 -4.11
C CYS A 16 6.09 -0.92 -3.91
N GLU A 17 5.52 -1.33 -2.77
CA GLU A 17 5.17 -2.72 -2.45
C GLU A 17 6.35 -3.68 -2.47
N THR A 18 7.57 -3.18 -2.48
CA THR A 18 8.77 -4.03 -2.47
C THR A 18 8.91 -4.71 -1.12
N ASN A 19 9.19 -6.01 -1.14
CA ASN A 19 9.48 -6.78 0.07
C ASN A 19 10.82 -6.32 0.70
N LEU A 20 10.77 -5.90 1.96
CA LEU A 20 11.89 -5.32 2.71
C LEU A 20 12.61 -6.32 3.61
N THR A 21 12.27 -7.61 3.49
CA THR A 21 12.90 -8.72 4.24
C THR A 21 13.96 -9.46 3.43
N HIS A 22 14.09 -9.16 2.15
CA HIS A 22 15.00 -9.82 1.23
C HIS A 22 15.61 -8.80 0.28
N ASP A 23 16.89 -8.98 -0.04
CA ASP A 23 17.51 -8.34 -1.19
C ASP A 23 17.73 -9.39 -2.28
N PHE A 24 16.99 -9.23 -3.39
CA PHE A 24 17.05 -10.12 -4.54
C PHE A 24 18.42 -10.18 -5.21
N ARG A 25 19.29 -9.19 -5.01
CA ARG A 25 20.64 -9.15 -5.60
C ARG A 25 21.65 -10.03 -4.87
N ILE A 26 21.54 -10.10 -3.55
CA ILE A 26 22.48 -10.83 -2.68
C ILE A 26 21.90 -12.16 -2.20
N GLY A 27 20.58 -12.39 -2.38
CA GLY A 27 19.92 -13.65 -2.04
C GLY A 27 19.86 -13.95 -0.54
N THR A 28 20.08 -12.94 0.31
CA THR A 28 20.07 -13.10 1.77
C THR A 28 18.89 -12.38 2.41
N PRO A 29 18.31 -12.96 3.48
CA PRO A 29 17.35 -12.25 4.31
C PRO A 29 18.00 -11.01 4.93
N MET A 30 17.35 -9.86 4.76
CA MET A 30 17.84 -8.58 5.28
C MET A 30 16.67 -7.66 5.60
N LYS A 31 16.77 -6.94 6.70
CA LYS A 31 15.83 -5.89 7.10
C LYS A 31 16.33 -4.53 6.59
N TRP A 32 15.93 -4.13 5.38
CA TRP A 32 16.47 -2.92 4.73
C TRP A 32 15.48 -1.75 4.62
N GLY A 33 14.30 -1.88 5.24
CA GLY A 33 13.30 -0.81 5.31
C GLY A 33 13.60 0.28 6.34
N GLU A 34 13.10 1.48 6.08
CA GLU A 34 13.24 2.67 6.91
C GLU A 34 11.86 3.14 7.37
N VAL A 35 11.78 3.62 8.62
CA VAL A 35 10.56 4.21 9.16
C VAL A 35 10.61 5.70 8.89
N ALA A 36 9.69 6.17 8.05
CA ALA A 36 9.58 7.55 7.61
C ALA A 36 8.40 8.24 8.31
N HIS A 37 8.53 9.56 8.52
CA HIS A 37 7.44 10.37 9.04
C HIS A 37 6.60 10.91 7.88
N ILE A 38 5.28 10.74 7.96
CA ILE A 38 4.32 11.33 7.04
C ILE A 38 4.33 12.86 7.23
N LEU A 39 3.97 13.33 8.42
CA LEU A 39 4.24 14.70 8.86
C LEU A 39 5.61 14.74 9.55
N PRO A 40 6.53 15.62 9.15
CA PRO A 40 7.91 15.60 9.62
C PRO A 40 8.00 15.74 11.15
N ALA A 41 9.10 15.29 11.74
CA ALA A 41 9.34 15.46 13.19
C ALA A 41 9.74 16.89 13.59
N SER A 42 9.79 17.83 12.62
CA SER A 42 10.00 19.25 12.90
C SER A 42 9.29 20.14 11.87
N PRO A 43 8.96 21.39 12.22
CA PRO A 43 8.37 22.37 11.30
C PRO A 43 9.25 22.67 10.08
N LYS A 44 10.56 22.41 10.16
CA LYS A 44 11.53 22.64 9.07
C LYS A 44 11.67 21.45 8.11
N GLY A 45 10.93 20.37 8.33
CA GLY A 45 10.96 19.22 7.44
C GLY A 45 10.34 19.52 6.07
N PRO A 46 10.55 18.63 5.08
CA PRO A 46 10.18 18.85 3.68
C PRO A 46 8.68 19.11 3.45
N ARG A 47 7.83 18.75 4.41
CA ARG A 47 6.36 18.93 4.38
C ARG A 47 5.84 19.82 5.52
N GLY A 48 6.73 20.51 6.24
CA GLY A 48 6.36 21.41 7.33
C GLY A 48 5.72 22.69 6.77
N ASN A 49 4.51 23.02 7.21
CA ASN A 49 3.81 24.24 6.82
C ASN A 49 3.50 25.12 8.05
N THR A 50 2.85 26.27 7.84
CA THR A 50 2.53 27.23 8.91
C THR A 50 1.63 26.68 10.03
N GLY A 51 0.93 25.57 9.79
CA GLY A 51 0.10 24.88 10.79
C GLY A 51 0.87 23.87 11.64
N HIS A 52 2.06 23.46 11.22
CA HIS A 52 2.85 22.42 11.87
C HIS A 52 3.74 23.02 12.97
N SER A 53 3.19 23.16 14.19
CA SER A 53 3.93 23.67 15.34
C SER A 53 4.92 22.64 15.89
N GLU A 54 5.87 23.09 16.71
CA GLU A 54 6.79 22.17 17.42
C GLU A 54 6.03 21.22 18.36
N GLU A 55 4.92 21.66 18.96
CA GLU A 55 4.07 20.81 19.80
C GLU A 55 3.35 19.72 18.98
N GLU A 56 2.83 20.06 17.80
CA GLU A 56 2.23 19.06 16.90
C GLU A 56 3.29 18.07 16.39
N ALA A 57 4.48 18.56 16.04
CA ALA A 57 5.60 17.71 15.65
C ALA A 57 5.97 16.71 16.77
N GLN A 58 6.07 17.19 18.00
CA GLN A 58 6.46 16.38 19.15
C GLN A 58 5.43 15.30 19.48
N THR A 59 4.13 15.63 19.42
CA THR A 59 3.04 14.69 19.68
C THR A 59 2.94 13.61 18.60
N ARG A 60 3.20 13.94 17.34
CA ARG A 60 3.08 13.01 16.19
C ARG A 60 4.36 12.24 15.86
N THR A 61 5.52 12.61 16.41
CA THR A 61 6.81 11.96 16.10
C THR A 61 6.79 10.46 16.39
N ASN A 62 6.09 10.04 17.44
CA ASN A 62 6.00 8.63 17.85
C ASN A 62 4.63 8.00 17.54
N ASP A 63 3.72 8.72 16.88
CA ASP A 63 2.41 8.20 16.52
C ASP A 63 2.53 7.22 15.36
N SER A 64 2.06 5.98 15.55
CA SER A 64 2.10 4.98 14.49
C SER A 64 1.28 5.38 13.26
N GLU A 65 0.26 6.21 13.41
CA GLU A 65 -0.53 6.73 12.27
C GLU A 65 0.22 7.82 11.49
N ASN A 66 1.31 8.36 12.05
CA ASN A 66 2.20 9.31 11.38
C ASN A 66 3.48 8.66 10.84
N LEU A 67 3.63 7.35 10.99
CA LEU A 67 4.83 6.61 10.60
C LEU A 67 4.49 5.59 9.52
N MET A 68 5.30 5.55 8.47
CA MET A 68 5.16 4.58 7.38
C MET A 68 6.47 3.86 7.10
N LEU A 69 6.38 2.65 6.55
CA LEU A 69 7.53 1.82 6.19
C LEU A 69 7.89 2.00 4.71
N LEU A 70 9.13 2.39 4.43
CA LEU A 70 9.61 2.64 3.07
C LEU A 70 10.93 1.91 2.78
N CYS A 71 11.19 1.64 1.51
CA CYS A 71 12.56 1.37 1.07
C CYS A 71 13.38 2.67 1.06
N PRO A 72 14.72 2.61 1.18
CA PRO A 72 15.59 3.78 1.14
C PRO A 72 15.39 4.67 -0.10
N GLU A 73 15.10 4.06 -1.25
CA GLU A 73 14.82 4.81 -2.49
C GLU A 73 13.55 5.65 -2.38
N CYS A 74 12.45 5.04 -1.91
CA CYS A 74 11.19 5.77 -1.72
C CYS A 74 11.29 6.80 -0.59
N HIS A 75 12.00 6.48 0.50
CA HIS A 75 12.20 7.41 1.61
C HIS A 75 12.98 8.64 1.16
N ASN A 76 14.11 8.45 0.50
CA ASN A 76 14.91 9.53 -0.07
C ASN A 76 14.11 10.37 -1.07
N ARG A 77 13.25 9.74 -1.89
CA ARG A 77 12.40 10.46 -2.84
C ARG A 77 11.40 11.39 -2.15
N ILE A 78 10.67 10.91 -1.15
CA ILE A 78 9.68 11.75 -0.44
C ILE A 78 10.35 12.87 0.36
N ASP A 79 11.56 12.66 0.87
CA ASP A 79 12.26 13.68 1.64
C ASP A 79 12.86 14.78 0.77
N ARG A 80 13.18 14.50 -0.50
CA ARG A 80 13.68 15.49 -1.46
C ARG A 80 12.58 16.31 -2.10
N ASP A 81 11.38 15.77 -2.22
CA ASP A 81 10.29 16.35 -3.02
C ASP A 81 9.00 16.46 -2.20
N GLY A 82 9.04 17.23 -1.12
CA GLY A 82 7.90 17.37 -0.21
C GLY A 82 6.63 17.92 -0.88
N ASP A 83 6.79 18.75 -1.92
CA ASP A 83 5.67 19.36 -2.66
C ASP A 83 4.87 18.33 -3.47
N ASN A 84 5.54 17.34 -4.07
CA ASN A 84 4.87 16.24 -4.80
C ASN A 84 4.48 15.06 -3.91
N TYR A 85 4.85 15.09 -2.63
CA TYR A 85 4.47 14.09 -1.64
C TYR A 85 3.83 14.77 -0.42
N PRO A 86 2.69 15.47 -0.57
CA PRO A 86 2.05 16.15 0.54
C PRO A 86 1.56 15.15 1.59
N LYS A 87 1.36 15.65 2.81
CA LYS A 87 0.89 14.86 3.97
C LYS A 87 -0.33 14.00 3.61
N ASP A 88 -1.34 14.59 3.00
CA ASP A 88 -2.63 13.92 2.77
C ASP A 88 -2.49 12.75 1.80
N ASP A 89 -1.65 12.87 0.78
CA ASP A 89 -1.34 11.79 -0.16
C ASP A 89 -0.62 10.64 0.54
N LEU A 90 0.40 10.95 1.35
CA LEU A 90 1.13 9.94 2.12
C LEU A 90 0.24 9.25 3.17
N SER A 91 -0.64 9.99 3.84
CA SER A 91 -1.65 9.43 4.74
C SER A 91 -2.64 8.51 4.02
N GLY A 92 -3.07 8.88 2.82
CA GLY A 92 -3.92 8.05 1.97
C GLY A 92 -3.24 6.75 1.54
N LEU A 93 -1.98 6.84 1.09
CA LEU A 93 -1.16 5.67 0.74
C LEU A 93 -0.94 4.74 1.93
N HIS A 94 -0.61 5.29 3.09
CA HIS A 94 -0.46 4.55 4.34
C HIS A 94 -1.74 3.79 4.70
N SER A 95 -2.87 4.50 4.76
CA SER A 95 -4.17 3.89 5.07
C SER A 95 -4.56 2.80 4.08
N SER A 96 -4.33 3.04 2.78
CA SER A 96 -4.61 2.07 1.73
C SER A 96 -3.77 0.81 1.87
N CYS A 97 -2.47 0.94 2.16
CA CYS A 97 -1.58 -0.19 2.39
C CYS A 97 -2.03 -1.03 3.58
N LEU A 98 -2.29 -0.38 4.73
CA LEU A 98 -2.75 -1.07 5.94
C LEU A 98 -4.10 -1.75 5.73
N THR A 99 -5.01 -1.13 4.97
CA THR A 99 -6.30 -1.74 4.62
C THR A 99 -6.11 -3.02 3.80
N ARG A 100 -5.24 -3.02 2.79
CA ARG A 100 -4.93 -4.22 1.99
C ARG A 100 -4.35 -5.34 2.85
N ILE A 101 -3.41 -5.01 3.73
CA ILE A 101 -2.76 -5.99 4.61
C ILE A 101 -3.77 -6.56 5.61
N ARG A 102 -4.57 -5.71 6.25
CA ARG A 102 -5.60 -6.15 7.20
C ARG A 102 -6.59 -7.06 6.52
N LEU A 103 -7.07 -6.69 5.34
CA LEU A 103 -7.98 -7.49 4.54
C LEU A 103 -7.40 -8.89 4.27
N ALA A 104 -6.17 -8.97 3.73
CA ALA A 104 -5.51 -10.23 3.46
C ALA A 104 -5.29 -11.09 4.72
N ALA A 105 -5.02 -10.45 5.87
CA ALA A 105 -4.84 -11.13 7.15
C ALA A 105 -6.16 -11.56 7.83
N SER A 106 -7.26 -10.86 7.56
CA SER A 106 -8.58 -11.08 8.18
C SER A 106 -9.52 -11.94 7.34
N THR A 107 -9.06 -12.50 6.23
CA THR A 107 -9.81 -13.45 5.39
C THR A 107 -9.32 -14.88 5.66
N PRO A 108 -9.83 -15.56 6.71
CA PRO A 108 -9.30 -16.83 7.22
C PRO A 108 -9.62 -18.06 6.38
N ARG A 109 -10.29 -17.90 5.23
CA ARG A 109 -10.72 -19.00 4.37
C ARG A 109 -10.72 -18.53 2.94
N GLU A 110 -9.83 -19.09 2.12
CA GLU A 110 -9.95 -19.03 0.68
C GLU A 110 -11.19 -19.83 0.27
N GLU A 111 -12.35 -19.19 0.24
CA GLU A 111 -13.47 -19.74 -0.51
C GLU A 111 -13.16 -19.55 -1.99
N ARG A 112 -13.01 -20.66 -2.70
CA ARG A 112 -12.74 -20.64 -4.14
C ARG A 112 -13.97 -20.07 -4.83
N ALA A 113 -13.77 -19.02 -5.61
CA ALA A 113 -14.83 -18.46 -6.45
C ALA A 113 -14.38 -18.44 -7.91
N ILE A 114 -15.36 -18.62 -8.80
CA ILE A 114 -15.19 -18.46 -10.23
C ILE A 114 -15.77 -17.10 -10.60
N PRO A 115 -14.96 -16.11 -10.98
CA PRO A 115 -15.48 -14.84 -11.45
C PRO A 115 -16.19 -15.02 -12.80
N VAL A 116 -17.44 -14.57 -12.88
CA VAL A 116 -18.21 -14.60 -14.13
C VAL A 116 -18.35 -13.17 -14.65
N ILE A 117 -17.74 -12.90 -15.82
CA ILE A 117 -17.95 -11.64 -16.53
C ILE A 117 -19.08 -11.84 -17.53
N VAL A 118 -20.20 -11.15 -17.33
CA VAL A 118 -21.33 -11.13 -18.28
C VAL A 118 -21.27 -9.84 -19.09
N GLN A 119 -20.93 -9.96 -20.38
CA GLN A 119 -21.00 -8.84 -21.32
C GLN A 119 -22.29 -8.92 -22.12
N GLY A 120 -23.14 -7.92 -21.96
CA GLY A 120 -24.28 -7.66 -22.84
C GLY A 120 -23.81 -6.94 -24.10
N GLN A 121 -24.43 -7.24 -25.25
CA GLN A 121 -24.11 -6.58 -26.50
C GLN A 121 -25.07 -5.41 -26.70
N HIS A 122 -24.73 -4.25 -26.12
CA HIS A 122 -25.46 -3.01 -26.36
C HIS A 122 -24.48 -1.98 -26.94
N HIS A 123 -24.45 -1.93 -28.28
CA HIS A 123 -23.54 -1.15 -29.13
C HIS A 123 -22.09 -1.68 -29.26
N GLN A 124 -21.44 -1.28 -30.36
CA GLN A 124 -20.25 -1.89 -30.98
C GLN A 124 -18.94 -1.82 -30.16
N THR A 125 -18.99 -1.43 -28.89
CA THR A 125 -17.80 -1.26 -28.05
C THR A 125 -17.66 -2.44 -27.10
N LEU A 126 -16.61 -3.25 -27.28
CA LEU A 126 -16.21 -4.24 -26.29
C LEU A 126 -15.64 -3.52 -25.07
N VAL A 127 -16.33 -3.60 -23.92
CA VAL A 127 -15.79 -3.11 -22.64
C VAL A 127 -14.79 -4.13 -22.12
N ALA A 128 -13.49 -3.85 -22.24
CA ALA A 128 -12.46 -4.65 -21.59
C ALA A 128 -12.58 -4.49 -20.07
N ILE A 129 -12.85 -5.58 -19.35
CA ILE A 129 -12.80 -5.62 -17.88
C ILE A 129 -11.48 -6.30 -17.50
N PRO A 130 -10.49 -5.54 -16.99
CA PRO A 130 -9.22 -6.14 -16.58
C PRO A 130 -9.43 -7.13 -15.44
N ALA A 131 -8.56 -8.14 -15.34
CA ALA A 131 -8.61 -9.09 -14.24
C ALA A 131 -8.30 -8.44 -12.88
N GLN A 132 -7.50 -7.37 -12.86
CA GLN A 132 -7.01 -6.74 -11.63
C GLN A 132 -8.13 -6.19 -10.73
N PRO A 133 -9.07 -5.33 -11.19
CA PRO A 133 -10.19 -4.88 -10.36
C PRO A 133 -11.05 -6.01 -9.81
N LEU A 134 -11.24 -7.06 -10.60
CA LEU A 134 -12.00 -8.23 -10.21
C LEU A 134 -11.28 -9.03 -9.11
N LEU A 135 -9.98 -9.28 -9.26
CA LEU A 135 -9.17 -9.93 -8.23
C LEU A 135 -9.15 -9.10 -6.93
N THR A 136 -9.06 -7.77 -7.03
CA THR A 136 -9.14 -6.88 -5.86
C THR A 136 -10.48 -6.99 -5.15
N ALA A 137 -11.60 -6.97 -5.88
CA ALA A 137 -12.94 -7.14 -5.30
C ALA A 137 -13.13 -8.53 -4.67
N MET A 138 -12.60 -9.59 -5.31
CA MET A 138 -12.64 -10.95 -4.77
C MET A 138 -11.82 -11.07 -3.49
N SER A 139 -10.60 -10.51 -3.46
CA SER A 139 -9.78 -10.49 -2.25
C SER A 139 -10.44 -9.72 -1.10
N ALA A 140 -11.24 -8.68 -1.39
CA ALA A 140 -12.03 -7.96 -0.40
C ALA A 140 -13.07 -8.83 0.32
N GLU A 141 -13.56 -9.88 -0.36
CA GLU A 141 -14.53 -10.84 0.17
C GLU A 141 -13.86 -12.15 0.65
N GLY A 142 -12.52 -12.19 0.70
CA GLY A 142 -11.76 -13.41 1.06
C GLY A 142 -11.80 -14.52 0.01
N LEU A 143 -12.12 -14.17 -1.24
CA LEU A 143 -12.22 -15.11 -2.36
C LEU A 143 -10.91 -15.15 -3.15
N THR A 144 -10.52 -16.35 -3.59
CA THR A 144 -9.39 -16.54 -4.52
C THR A 144 -9.88 -17.13 -5.83
N ALA A 145 -9.30 -16.67 -6.95
CA ALA A 145 -9.53 -17.20 -8.28
C ALA A 145 -8.31 -18.00 -8.75
N GLN A 146 -8.53 -19.23 -9.23
CA GLN A 146 -7.56 -19.95 -10.04
C GLN A 146 -8.19 -20.25 -11.40
N GLY A 147 -7.60 -19.77 -12.49
CA GLY A 147 -8.06 -20.16 -13.81
C GLY A 147 -7.44 -19.39 -14.98
N HIS A 148 -7.14 -20.14 -16.04
CA HIS A 148 -7.04 -19.59 -17.39
C HIS A 148 -8.43 -19.14 -17.87
N PRO A 149 -8.53 -18.12 -18.75
CA PRO A 149 -9.81 -17.69 -19.32
C PRO A 149 -10.53 -18.86 -20.00
N ILE A 150 -11.75 -19.18 -19.56
CA ILE A 150 -12.61 -20.15 -20.24
C ILE A 150 -13.44 -19.37 -21.27
N THR A 151 -13.04 -19.41 -22.54
CA THR A 151 -13.80 -18.80 -23.62
C THR A 151 -14.93 -19.74 -24.04
N GLY A 152 -16.14 -19.48 -23.53
CA GLY A 152 -17.34 -20.15 -24.03
C GLY A 152 -17.69 -19.61 -25.41
N LYS A 153 -17.55 -20.45 -26.45
CA LYS A 153 -18.20 -20.16 -27.73
C LYS A 153 -19.71 -20.33 -27.54
N ARG A 154 -20.47 -19.26 -27.76
CA ARG A 154 -21.89 -19.37 -28.08
C ARG A 154 -22.05 -19.88 -29.50
#